data_AF-A0A0H3B2H0-F1
#
_entry.id   AF-A0A0H3B2H0-F1
#
_cell.length_a   1.000
_cell.length_b   1.000
_cell.length_c   1.000
_cell.angle_alpha   90.00
_cell.angle_beta   90.00
_cell.angle_gamma   90.00
#
_symmetry.space_group_name_H-M   'P 1'
#
loop_
_entity.id
_entity.type
_entity.pdbx_description
1 polymer ?
#
loop_
_entity_poly.entity_id
_entity_poly.type
_entity_poly.pdbx_seq_one_letter_code
_entity_poly.pdbx_strand_id
1 'polypeptide(L)'
;MNQNGIALLMVLCALFLMSTMVMTSYHYWFDIYYLAKNSQQRQKEKWILLGAEEKFVSELIKNISDDRFNNNNFRRLISGRRVTSGTWNVNLKSIDNTNCFNINALKTKISNPEEIIETYSWQVFKHLLLISGVGVQETQDTLDRVVELYRSNLIIEQGNNGLSTLKYISYEVDEINISSKMNRADFLKIAPMLCIRRDKKLLVNINMLDVGNNQYLQAALLNTVSERDIYDVISAKPNNGWDNVFIFYNLLSSHSTMSGRNVNKNILDKLTVDEYFINYIFRIDHEDSYYQLITFIHAVGKSITILHRRYSFSEQHH
;
A
#
# COMPACT_ATOMS: atom_id res chain seq x y z
N MET A 1 -27.05 -52.03 58.97
CA MET A 1 -25.97 -51.24 58.33
C MET A 1 -26.44 -50.91 56.91
N ASN A 2 -26.73 -49.63 56.64
CA ASN A 2 -27.41 -49.15 55.42
C ASN A 2 -26.48 -49.15 54.20
N GLN A 3 -26.58 -50.14 53.31
CA GLN A 3 -25.87 -50.20 52.03
C GLN A 3 -26.50 -49.32 50.93
N ASN A 4 -27.70 -48.79 51.14
CA ASN A 4 -28.45 -48.04 50.11
C ASN A 4 -27.89 -46.63 49.85
N GLY A 5 -27.14 -46.04 50.78
CA GLY A 5 -26.56 -44.69 50.61
C GLY A 5 -25.34 -44.65 49.68
N ILE A 6 -24.50 -45.68 49.72
CA ILE A 6 -23.27 -45.76 48.90
C ILE A 6 -23.60 -46.08 47.45
N ALA A 7 -24.57 -46.99 47.21
CA ALA A 7 -25.04 -47.31 45.87
C ALA A 7 -25.67 -46.09 45.17
N LEU A 8 -26.48 -45.30 45.89
CA LEU A 8 -27.07 -44.06 45.37
C LEU A 8 -25.98 -43.02 45.03
N LEU A 9 -24.96 -42.88 45.87
CA LEU A 9 -23.87 -41.94 45.65
C LEU A 9 -23.01 -42.33 44.45
N MET A 10 -22.74 -43.62 44.25
CA MET A 10 -22.06 -44.10 43.04
C MET A 10 -22.86 -43.81 41.78
N VAL A 11 -24.18 -44.04 41.79
CA VAL A 11 -25.04 -43.73 40.64
C VAL A 11 -25.08 -42.23 40.36
N LEU A 12 -25.21 -41.39 41.38
CA LEU A 12 -25.16 -39.93 41.23
C LEU A 12 -23.80 -39.44 40.70
N CYS A 13 -22.70 -40.03 41.17
CA CYS A 13 -21.36 -39.69 40.70
C CYS A 13 -21.17 -40.11 39.22
N ALA A 14 -21.63 -41.31 38.85
CA ALA A 14 -21.61 -41.77 37.47
C ALA A 14 -22.47 -40.89 36.54
N LEU A 15 -23.67 -40.50 36.98
CA LEU A 15 -24.55 -39.59 36.24
C LEU A 15 -23.93 -38.20 36.10
N PHE A 16 -23.27 -37.69 37.13
CA PHE A 16 -22.55 -36.42 37.07
C PHE A 16 -21.39 -36.47 36.06
N LEU A 17 -20.61 -37.56 36.05
CA LEU A 17 -19.54 -37.77 35.07
C LEU A 17 -20.09 -37.89 33.64
N MET A 18 -21.16 -38.65 33.44
CA MET A 18 -21.80 -38.76 32.12
C MET A 18 -22.36 -37.41 31.66
N SER A 19 -23.00 -36.66 32.56
CA SER A 19 -23.54 -35.33 32.24
C SER A 19 -22.44 -34.33 31.89
N THR A 20 -21.33 -34.34 32.61
CA THR A 20 -20.20 -33.45 32.31
C THR A 20 -19.53 -33.83 30.98
N MET A 21 -19.38 -35.14 30.69
CA MET A 21 -18.84 -35.62 29.42
C MET A 21 -19.72 -35.26 28.21
N VAL A 22 -21.04 -35.38 28.35
CA VAL A 22 -21.98 -34.98 27.30
C VAL A 22 -21.94 -33.46 27.08
N MET A 23 -21.89 -32.68 28.16
CA MET A 23 -21.81 -31.22 28.08
C MET A 23 -20.53 -30.76 27.37
N THR A 24 -19.36 -31.30 27.76
CA THR A 24 -18.08 -30.94 27.13
C THR A 24 -18.02 -31.37 25.66
N SER A 25 -18.56 -32.55 25.34
CA SER A 25 -18.67 -33.02 23.96
C SER A 25 -19.55 -32.11 23.12
N TYR A 26 -20.70 -31.69 23.63
CA TYR A 26 -21.61 -30.79 22.93
C TYR A 26 -20.96 -29.43 22.65
N HIS A 27 -20.28 -28.84 23.63
CA HIS A 27 -19.54 -27.59 23.43
C HIS A 27 -18.46 -27.73 22.36
N TYR A 28 -17.67 -28.81 22.41
CA TYR A 28 -16.62 -29.06 21.42
C TYR A 28 -17.17 -29.25 20.01
N TRP A 29 -18.27 -30.00 19.86
CA TRP A 29 -18.96 -30.18 18.58
C TRP A 29 -19.51 -28.86 18.02
N PHE A 30 -20.08 -28.04 18.90
CA PHE A 30 -20.55 -26.71 18.52
C PHE A 30 -19.39 -25.85 18.02
N ASP A 31 -18.27 -25.78 18.74
CA ASP A 31 -17.10 -25.01 18.32
C ASP A 31 -16.55 -25.48 16.96
N ILE A 32 -16.41 -26.80 16.76
CA ILE A 32 -15.98 -27.37 15.48
C ILE A 32 -16.95 -26.99 14.36
N TYR A 33 -18.26 -27.06 14.61
CA TYR A 33 -19.26 -26.71 13.61
C TYR A 33 -19.13 -25.24 13.17
N TYR A 34 -18.97 -24.31 14.13
CA TYR A 34 -18.76 -22.89 13.81
C TYR A 34 -17.46 -22.64 13.07
N LEU A 35 -16.37 -23.29 13.48
CA LEU A 35 -15.08 -23.20 12.78
C LEU A 35 -15.18 -23.71 11.34
N ALA A 36 -15.81 -24.86 11.12
CA ALA A 36 -16.02 -25.45 9.81
C ALA A 36 -16.89 -24.54 8.92
N LYS A 37 -18.01 -24.05 9.46
CA LYS A 37 -18.91 -23.12 8.75
C LYS A 37 -18.19 -21.83 8.35
N ASN A 38 -17.43 -21.23 9.26
CA ASN A 38 -16.67 -20.01 8.99
C ASN A 38 -15.55 -20.25 7.96
N SER A 39 -14.86 -21.38 8.03
CA SER A 39 -13.84 -21.76 7.05
C SER A 39 -14.44 -21.92 5.65
N GLN A 40 -15.56 -22.64 5.54
CA GLN A 40 -16.27 -22.83 4.27
C GLN A 40 -16.75 -21.49 3.69
N GLN A 41 -17.35 -20.64 4.52
CA GLN A 41 -17.80 -19.31 4.09
C GLN A 41 -16.64 -18.47 3.56
N ARG A 42 -15.51 -18.42 4.28
CA ARG A 42 -14.30 -17.69 3.83
C ARG A 42 -13.74 -18.23 2.52
N GLN A 43 -13.75 -19.56 2.32
CA GLN A 43 -13.34 -20.13 1.04
C GLN A 43 -14.25 -19.70 -0.10
N LYS A 44 -15.57 -19.72 0.11
CA LYS A 44 -16.55 -19.24 -0.88
C LYS A 44 -16.31 -17.78 -1.24
N GLU A 45 -16.19 -16.91 -0.24
CA GLU A 45 -15.94 -15.47 -0.45
C GLU A 45 -14.62 -15.23 -1.19
N LYS A 46 -13.56 -15.96 -0.82
CA LYS A 46 -12.28 -15.93 -1.53
C LYS A 46 -12.44 -16.24 -3.02
N TRP A 47 -13.15 -17.31 -3.38
CA TRP A 47 -13.37 -17.68 -4.79
C TRP A 47 -14.20 -16.64 -5.54
N ILE A 48 -15.23 -16.06 -4.91
CA ILE A 48 -16.04 -14.99 -5.51
C ILE A 48 -15.16 -13.78 -5.83
N LEU A 49 -14.33 -13.34 -4.88
CA LEU A 49 -13.43 -12.20 -5.03
C LEU A 49 -12.35 -12.44 -6.08
N LEU A 50 -11.77 -13.64 -6.14
CA LEU A 50 -10.82 -14.03 -7.18
C LEU A 50 -11.44 -14.01 -8.57
N GLY A 51 -12.67 -14.52 -8.72
CA GLY A 51 -13.39 -14.44 -10.00
C GLY A 51 -13.70 -13.00 -10.41
N ALA A 52 -14.00 -12.12 -9.45
CA ALA A 52 -14.18 -10.69 -9.72
C ALA A 52 -12.86 -10.02 -10.15
N GLU A 53 -11.75 -10.34 -9.49
CA GLU A 53 -10.41 -9.85 -9.88
C GLU A 53 -10.06 -10.29 -11.29
N GLU A 54 -10.20 -11.58 -11.62
CA GLU A 54 -9.86 -12.12 -12.93
C GLU A 54 -10.64 -11.42 -14.06
N LYS A 55 -11.96 -11.26 -13.85
CA LYS A 55 -12.83 -10.54 -14.80
C LYS A 55 -12.39 -9.08 -14.96
N PHE A 56 -12.13 -8.39 -13.85
CA PHE A 56 -11.69 -7.00 -13.84
C PHE A 56 -10.34 -6.82 -14.54
N VAL A 57 -9.34 -7.63 -14.20
CA VAL A 57 -8.00 -7.56 -14.79
C VAL A 57 -8.04 -7.88 -16.28
N SER A 58 -8.85 -8.87 -16.69
CA SER A 58 -9.02 -9.20 -18.12
C SER A 58 -9.65 -8.03 -18.89
N GLU A 59 -10.67 -7.37 -18.33
CA GLU A 59 -11.26 -6.17 -18.92
C GLU A 59 -10.24 -5.02 -18.99
N LEU A 60 -9.44 -4.84 -17.93
CA LEU A 60 -8.40 -3.82 -17.88
C LEU A 60 -7.33 -4.05 -18.96
N ILE A 61 -6.82 -5.28 -19.11
CA ILE A 61 -5.86 -5.65 -20.16
C ILE A 61 -6.45 -5.38 -21.54
N LYS A 62 -7.71 -5.77 -21.78
CA LYS A 62 -8.39 -5.51 -23.05
C LYS A 62 -8.49 -4.03 -23.36
N ASN A 63 -8.86 -3.21 -22.38
CA ASN A 63 -9.02 -1.77 -22.56
C ASN A 63 -7.68 -1.06 -22.79
N ILE A 64 -6.63 -1.45 -22.06
CA ILE A 64 -5.28 -0.87 -22.22
C ILE A 64 -4.67 -1.25 -23.59
N SER A 65 -5.03 -2.43 -24.11
CA SER A 65 -4.51 -2.90 -25.40
C SER A 65 -5.10 -2.16 -26.61
N ASP A 66 -6.28 -1.53 -26.49
CA ASP A 66 -6.91 -0.72 -27.54
C ASP A 66 -5.99 0.45 -27.94
N ASP A 67 -5.78 0.67 -29.23
CA ASP A 67 -4.90 1.75 -29.72
C ASP A 67 -5.45 3.15 -29.45
N ARG A 68 -6.74 3.27 -29.13
CA ARG A 68 -7.35 4.52 -28.65
C ARG A 68 -7.18 4.73 -27.15
N PHE A 69 -6.50 3.81 -26.47
CA PHE A 69 -6.21 3.94 -25.05
C PHE A 69 -5.28 5.14 -24.81
N ASN A 70 -5.64 5.97 -23.84
CA ASN A 70 -4.86 7.13 -23.43
C ASN A 70 -4.79 7.17 -21.90
N ASN A 71 -3.91 8.01 -21.36
CA ASN A 71 -3.60 7.98 -19.93
C ASN A 71 -4.78 8.41 -19.04
N ASN A 72 -5.66 9.29 -19.55
CA ASN A 72 -6.89 9.66 -18.83
C ASN A 72 -7.95 8.54 -18.85
N ASN A 73 -7.94 7.66 -19.86
CA ASN A 73 -8.78 6.46 -19.85
C ASN A 73 -8.39 5.55 -18.69
N PHE A 74 -7.10 5.39 -18.37
CA PHE A 74 -6.68 4.63 -17.18
C PHE A 74 -7.30 5.19 -15.90
N ARG A 75 -7.24 6.51 -15.69
CA ARG A 75 -7.84 7.17 -14.51
C ARG A 75 -9.35 6.92 -14.39
N ARG A 76 -10.06 6.89 -15.52
CA ARG A 76 -11.49 6.54 -15.55
C ARG A 76 -11.74 5.07 -15.22
N LEU A 77 -10.87 4.17 -15.67
CA LEU A 77 -10.99 2.73 -15.41
C LEU A 77 -10.75 2.37 -13.94
N ILE A 78 -9.95 3.15 -13.21
CA ILE A 78 -9.68 2.92 -11.79
C ILE A 78 -10.75 3.50 -10.85
N SER A 79 -11.54 4.46 -11.33
CA SER A 79 -12.54 5.16 -10.50
C SER A 79 -13.73 4.23 -10.16
N GLY A 80 -13.93 3.94 -8.87
CA GLY A 80 -15.09 3.29 -8.24
C GLY A 80 -16.02 2.49 -9.16
N ARG A 81 -15.82 1.16 -9.23
CA ARG A 81 -16.58 0.26 -10.10
C ARG A 81 -17.29 -0.82 -9.30
N ARG A 82 -18.34 -1.39 -9.90
CA ARG A 82 -18.90 -2.68 -9.47
C ARG A 82 -18.53 -3.73 -10.50
N VAL A 83 -18.09 -4.87 -10.01
CA VAL A 83 -17.76 -6.04 -10.84
C VAL A 83 -18.66 -7.18 -10.39
N THR A 84 -19.18 -7.94 -11.33
CA THR A 84 -20.00 -9.11 -11.03
C THR A 84 -19.21 -10.39 -11.17
N SER A 85 -19.36 -11.29 -10.20
CA SER A 85 -18.77 -12.64 -10.18
C SER A 85 -19.89 -13.66 -9.96
N GLY A 86 -20.36 -14.30 -11.04
CA GLY A 86 -21.60 -15.06 -11.04
C GLY A 86 -22.81 -14.16 -10.73
N THR A 87 -23.54 -14.48 -9.66
CA THR A 87 -24.68 -13.69 -9.16
C THR A 87 -24.28 -12.65 -8.11
N TRP A 88 -23.00 -12.57 -7.75
CA TRP A 88 -22.52 -11.69 -6.68
C TRP A 88 -22.05 -10.36 -7.23
N ASN A 89 -22.44 -9.28 -6.56
CA ASN A 89 -21.91 -7.95 -6.79
C ASN A 89 -20.69 -7.74 -5.91
N VAL A 90 -19.61 -7.21 -6.49
CA VAL A 90 -18.36 -6.90 -5.81
C VAL A 90 -18.03 -5.44 -6.05
N ASN A 91 -17.95 -4.68 -4.96
CA ASN A 91 -17.53 -3.29 -4.97
C ASN A 91 -16.00 -3.22 -5.10
N LEU A 92 -15.54 -2.35 -6.00
CA LEU A 92 -14.13 -2.11 -6.29
C LEU A 92 -13.75 -0.70 -5.85
N LYS A 93 -12.75 -0.60 -4.99
CA LYS A 93 -12.07 0.65 -4.65
C LYS A 93 -10.62 0.60 -5.11
N SER A 94 -10.15 1.62 -5.82
CA SER A 94 -8.74 1.77 -6.16
C SER A 94 -8.03 2.72 -5.18
N ILE A 95 -6.76 2.48 -4.91
CA ILE A 95 -5.84 3.39 -4.23
C ILE A 95 -4.62 3.54 -5.12
N ASP A 96 -4.31 4.78 -5.51
CA ASP A 96 -3.09 5.08 -6.26
C ASP A 96 -1.87 5.00 -5.33
N ASN A 97 -0.89 4.16 -5.70
CA ASN A 97 0.43 4.11 -5.08
C ASN A 97 1.52 4.55 -6.07
N THR A 98 1.15 5.24 -7.14
CA THR A 98 2.08 5.77 -8.14
C THR A 98 2.64 7.11 -7.69
N ASN A 99 1.76 8.07 -7.39
CA ASN A 99 2.09 9.45 -7.04
C ASN A 99 2.19 9.71 -5.54
N CYS A 100 3.07 8.95 -4.91
CA CYS A 100 3.39 9.02 -3.49
C CYS A 100 4.88 8.79 -3.31
N PHE A 101 5.43 9.28 -2.21
CA PHE A 101 6.81 9.02 -1.85
C PHE A 101 6.95 7.56 -1.41
N ASN A 102 7.57 6.76 -2.26
CA ASN A 102 7.90 5.38 -1.93
C ASN A 102 9.00 5.35 -0.86
N ILE A 103 8.64 4.95 0.36
CA ILE A 103 9.55 4.83 1.50
C ILE A 103 10.78 3.97 1.16
N ASN A 104 10.59 2.89 0.41
CA ASN A 104 11.66 1.99 0.02
C ASN A 104 12.66 2.61 -0.98
N ALA A 105 12.36 3.79 -1.55
CA ALA A 105 13.30 4.55 -2.38
C ALA A 105 14.46 5.16 -1.57
N LEU A 106 14.33 5.21 -0.23
CA LEU A 106 15.42 5.58 0.67
C LEU A 106 16.45 4.46 0.85
N LYS A 107 16.12 3.21 0.46
CA LYS A 107 17.08 2.10 0.51
C LYS A 107 18.15 2.32 -0.56
N THR A 108 19.30 2.81 -0.14
CA THR A 108 20.45 2.99 -1.02
C THR A 108 21.22 1.67 -1.18
N LYS A 109 21.84 1.46 -2.34
CA LYS A 109 22.86 0.42 -2.49
C LYS A 109 24.10 0.90 -1.77
N ILE A 110 24.29 0.42 -0.54
CA ILE A 110 25.41 0.83 0.29
C ILE A 110 26.59 -0.07 -0.08
N SER A 111 27.56 0.49 -0.79
CA SER A 111 28.82 -0.21 -1.10
C SER A 111 29.76 -0.23 0.12
N ASN A 112 29.55 0.67 1.09
CA ASN A 112 30.32 0.76 2.32
C ASN A 112 29.42 1.20 3.51
N PRO A 113 29.29 0.44 4.62
CA PRO A 113 28.35 0.71 5.72
C PRO A 113 28.43 2.12 6.35
N GLU A 114 29.57 2.78 6.21
CA GLU A 114 29.84 4.09 6.79
C GLU A 114 29.24 5.24 5.96
N GLU A 115 29.05 5.06 4.65
CA GLU A 115 28.66 6.13 3.73
C GLU A 115 27.25 5.90 3.15
N ILE A 116 26.24 6.48 3.79
CA ILE A 116 24.93 6.65 3.16
C ILE A 116 25.05 7.82 2.20
N ILE A 117 25.19 7.53 0.91
CA ILE A 117 25.13 8.54 -0.14
C ILE A 117 23.73 9.17 -0.12
N GLU A 118 23.64 10.47 0.15
CA GLU A 118 22.39 11.24 0.09
C GLU A 118 21.89 11.27 -1.35
N THR A 119 21.08 10.28 -1.72
CA THR A 119 20.49 10.19 -3.05
C THR A 119 19.39 11.22 -3.24
N TYR A 120 18.96 11.39 -4.49
CA TYR A 120 17.81 12.25 -4.80
C TYR A 120 16.56 11.92 -3.95
N SER A 121 16.33 10.65 -3.64
CA SER A 121 15.21 10.23 -2.78
C SER A 121 15.29 10.83 -1.37
N TRP A 122 16.50 10.92 -0.80
CA TRP A 122 16.72 11.53 0.53
C TRP A 122 16.44 13.02 0.51
N GLN A 123 16.87 13.72 -0.53
CA GLN A 123 16.56 15.14 -0.71
C GLN A 123 15.05 15.37 -0.81
N VAL A 124 14.36 14.57 -1.62
CA VAL A 124 12.89 14.65 -1.75
C VAL A 124 12.20 14.39 -0.41
N PHE A 125 12.64 13.38 0.36
CA PHE A 125 12.07 13.10 1.68
C PHE A 125 12.28 14.26 2.66
N LYS A 126 13.48 14.86 2.69
CA LYS A 126 13.77 16.07 3.47
C LYS A 126 12.84 17.22 3.10
N HIS A 127 12.66 17.49 1.81
CA HIS A 127 11.76 18.55 1.35
C HIS A 127 10.29 18.24 1.65
N LEU A 128 9.88 16.98 1.60
CA LEU A 128 8.52 16.55 1.96
C LEU A 128 8.22 16.88 3.43
N LEU A 129 9.15 16.57 4.34
CA LEU A 129 9.03 16.91 5.77
C LEU A 129 8.89 18.43 5.96
N LEU A 130 9.78 19.22 5.36
CA LEU A 130 9.78 20.68 5.49
C LEU A 130 8.50 21.32 4.94
N ILE A 131 8.05 20.94 3.74
CA ILE A 131 6.83 21.47 3.10
C ILE A 131 5.59 21.08 3.90
N SER A 132 5.61 19.91 4.54
CA SER A 132 4.52 19.46 5.41
C SER A 132 4.47 20.21 6.75
N GLY A 133 5.40 21.14 7.00
CA GLY A 133 5.45 21.92 8.24
C GLY A 133 6.10 21.18 9.41
N VAL A 134 7.03 20.25 9.12
CA VAL A 134 7.94 19.70 10.12
C VAL A 134 9.09 20.69 10.30
N GLY A 135 9.45 21.00 11.56
CA GLY A 135 10.52 21.96 11.86
C GLY A 135 11.87 21.53 11.29
N VAL A 136 12.77 22.48 11.04
CA VAL A 136 14.10 22.19 10.44
C VAL A 136 14.91 21.23 11.31
N GLN A 137 14.93 21.45 12.64
CA GLN A 137 15.63 20.56 13.56
C GLN A 137 15.01 19.16 13.61
N GLU A 138 13.68 19.08 13.78
CA GLU A 138 12.97 17.79 13.81
C GLU A 138 13.12 17.01 12.49
N THR A 139 13.20 17.74 11.36
CA THR A 139 13.49 17.14 10.06
C THR A 139 14.87 16.49 10.08
N GLN A 140 15.91 17.20 10.53
CA GLN A 140 17.26 16.65 10.59
C GLN A 140 17.33 15.45 11.54
N ASP A 141 16.77 15.56 12.73
CA ASP A 141 16.72 14.47 13.72
C ASP A 141 16.00 13.24 13.14
N THR A 142 14.91 13.45 12.40
CA THR A 142 14.18 12.36 11.72
C THR A 142 15.03 11.71 10.63
N LEU A 143 15.74 12.48 9.80
CA LEU A 143 16.64 11.94 8.79
C LEU A 143 17.72 11.08 9.42
N ASP A 144 18.36 11.56 10.49
CA ASP A 144 19.41 10.84 11.21
C ASP A 144 18.87 9.52 11.81
N ARG A 145 17.67 9.55 12.41
CA ARG A 145 16.99 8.35 12.95
C ARG A 145 16.64 7.32 11.85
N VAL A 146 16.25 7.77 10.66
CA VAL A 146 15.96 6.88 9.52
C VAL A 146 17.26 6.31 8.94
N VAL A 147 18.33 7.11 8.87
CA VAL A 147 19.68 6.65 8.51
C VAL A 147 20.15 5.53 9.44
N GLU A 148 20.03 5.70 10.75
CA GLU A 148 20.42 4.69 11.75
C GLU A 148 19.56 3.42 11.66
N LEU A 149 18.27 3.54 11.33
CA LEU A 149 17.42 2.39 11.05
C LEU A 149 17.97 1.57 9.88
N TYR A 150 18.37 2.21 8.78
CA TYR A 150 18.96 1.49 7.65
C TYR A 150 20.33 0.91 7.98
N ARG A 151 21.20 1.63 8.72
CA ARG A 151 22.52 1.10 9.13
C ARG A 151 22.41 -0.15 9.99
N SER A 152 21.54 -0.15 11.01
CA SER A 152 21.38 -1.31 11.90
C SER A 152 20.89 -2.55 11.15
N ASN A 153 20.02 -2.39 10.15
CA ASN A 153 19.56 -3.49 9.30
C ASN A 153 20.68 -4.09 8.42
N LEU A 154 21.64 -3.28 7.94
CA LEU A 154 22.78 -3.79 7.16
C LEU A 154 23.72 -4.66 8.00
N ILE A 155 23.96 -4.27 9.25
CA ILE A 155 24.82 -5.03 10.17
C ILE A 155 24.22 -6.43 10.42
N ILE A 156 22.89 -6.51 10.55
CA ILE A 156 22.17 -7.78 10.68
C ILE A 156 22.29 -8.63 9.40
N GLU A 157 22.17 -8.02 8.21
CA GLU A 157 22.35 -8.73 6.94
C GLU A 157 23.78 -9.30 6.79
N GLN A 158 24.82 -8.59 7.24
CA GLN A 158 26.21 -9.03 7.14
C GLN A 158 26.67 -9.98 8.26
N GLY A 159 26.08 -9.88 9.45
CA GLY A 159 26.48 -10.65 10.64
C GLY A 159 25.97 -12.10 10.71
N ASN A 160 25.15 -12.55 9.75
CA ASN A 160 24.45 -13.83 9.83
C ASN A 160 25.29 -15.03 9.32
N ASN A 161 26.42 -15.29 9.98
CA ASN A 161 27.34 -16.41 9.69
C ASN A 161 27.08 -17.68 10.53
N GLY A 162 25.84 -17.97 10.96
CA GLY A 162 25.60 -19.12 11.86
C GLY A 162 24.23 -19.80 11.85
N LEU A 163 23.19 -19.20 11.25
CA LEU A 163 21.85 -19.82 11.18
C LEU A 163 21.27 -19.68 9.78
N SER A 164 21.87 -20.39 8.83
CA SER A 164 21.73 -20.25 7.38
C SER A 164 20.46 -20.86 6.76
N THR A 165 19.32 -20.81 7.44
CA THR A 165 18.01 -21.23 6.87
C THR A 165 16.93 -20.15 6.85
N LEU A 166 17.13 -18.98 7.44
CA LEU A 166 16.26 -17.81 7.20
C LEU A 166 16.83 -16.95 6.07
N LYS A 167 16.95 -17.55 4.89
CA LYS A 167 17.36 -16.86 3.65
C LYS A 167 16.25 -15.86 3.30
N TYR A 168 16.58 -14.57 3.37
CA TYR A 168 15.73 -13.42 2.99
C TYR A 168 14.49 -13.16 3.86
N ILE A 169 14.67 -12.73 5.11
CA ILE A 169 13.77 -11.67 5.60
C ILE A 169 14.28 -10.39 4.95
N SER A 170 13.82 -10.10 3.73
CA SER A 170 13.92 -8.74 3.21
C SER A 170 13.16 -7.87 4.20
N TYR A 171 13.87 -7.18 5.09
CA TYR A 171 13.28 -6.15 5.93
C TYR A 171 12.76 -5.07 4.98
N GLU A 172 11.49 -5.20 4.60
CA GLU A 172 10.72 -4.15 3.96
C GLU A 172 10.53 -3.10 5.07
N VAL A 173 11.00 -1.88 4.82
CA VAL A 173 10.79 -0.80 5.78
C VAL A 173 9.32 -0.45 5.69
N ASP A 174 8.53 -1.07 6.55
CA ASP A 174 7.10 -0.78 6.65
C ASP A 174 6.87 0.60 7.27
N GLU A 175 5.67 1.14 7.08
CA GLU A 175 5.23 2.43 7.63
C GLU A 175 5.46 2.54 9.13
N ILE A 176 5.33 1.42 9.86
CA ILE A 176 5.58 1.31 11.31
C ILE A 176 7.01 1.73 11.66
N ASN A 177 7.97 1.34 10.82
CA ASN A 177 9.37 1.66 11.05
C ASN A 177 9.61 3.16 10.91
N ILE A 178 9.04 3.83 9.89
CA ILE A 178 9.15 5.28 9.75
C ILE A 178 8.36 6.02 10.83
N SER A 179 7.14 5.60 11.13
CA SER A 179 6.32 6.24 12.17
C SER A 179 6.99 6.17 13.55
N SER A 180 7.81 5.14 13.81
CA SER A 180 8.58 5.01 15.06
C SER A 180 9.75 6.00 15.17
N LYS A 181 10.16 6.64 14.07
CA LYS A 181 11.33 7.54 14.01
C LYS A 181 10.95 9.02 13.99
N MET A 182 9.68 9.34 14.22
CA MET A 182 9.21 10.72 14.27
C MET A 182 8.03 10.87 15.22
N ASN A 183 7.74 12.09 15.63
CA ASN A 183 6.54 12.38 16.40
C ASN A 183 5.27 12.00 15.61
N ARG A 184 4.28 11.41 16.28
CA ARG A 184 2.97 11.06 15.71
C ARG A 184 2.33 12.25 14.98
N ALA A 185 2.41 13.45 15.55
CA ALA A 185 1.82 14.64 14.94
C ALA A 185 2.45 14.96 13.58
N ASP A 186 3.78 14.81 13.46
CA ASP A 186 4.49 15.05 12.21
C ASP A 186 4.31 13.91 11.20
N PHE A 187 4.26 12.67 11.67
CA PHE A 187 3.93 11.52 10.82
C PHE A 187 2.58 11.68 10.14
N LEU A 188 1.56 12.10 10.88
CA LEU A 188 0.20 12.29 10.34
C LEU A 188 0.13 13.36 9.24
N LYS A 189 1.05 14.33 9.23
CA LYS A 189 1.13 15.35 8.17
C LYS A 189 1.63 14.75 6.85
N ILE A 190 2.60 13.82 6.91
CA ILE A 190 3.20 13.23 5.71
C ILE A 190 2.54 11.93 5.26
N ALA A 191 1.89 11.19 6.16
CA ALA A 191 1.36 9.85 5.90
C ALA A 191 0.48 9.74 4.63
N PRO A 192 -0.41 10.70 4.30
CA PRO A 192 -1.21 10.64 3.07
C PRO A 192 -0.37 10.68 1.77
N MET A 193 0.88 11.13 1.86
CA MET A 193 1.80 11.25 0.72
C MET A 193 2.81 10.10 0.66
N LEU A 194 2.81 9.19 1.63
CA LEU A 194 3.72 8.05 1.67
C LEU A 194 3.08 6.80 1.06
N CYS A 195 3.92 5.92 0.53
CA CYS A 195 3.53 4.58 0.16
C CYS A 195 4.71 3.61 0.25
N ILE A 196 4.39 2.31 0.15
CA ILE A 196 5.39 1.24 0.19
C ILE A 196 5.30 0.45 -1.12
N ARG A 197 6.39 0.47 -1.89
CA ARG A 197 6.55 -0.35 -3.10
C ARG A 197 7.89 -1.07 -3.11
N ARG A 198 7.94 -2.25 -3.72
CA ARG A 198 9.14 -3.10 -3.78
C ARG A 198 10.19 -2.67 -4.80
N ASP A 199 9.82 -1.83 -5.76
CA ASP A 199 10.70 -1.37 -6.84
C ASP A 199 11.84 -0.45 -6.37
N LYS A 200 11.73 0.10 -5.15
CA LYS A 200 12.72 1.01 -4.52
C LYS A 200 13.01 2.26 -5.37
N LYS A 201 12.06 2.67 -6.22
CA LYS A 201 12.19 3.86 -7.06
C LYS A 201 11.31 4.98 -6.53
N LEU A 202 11.81 6.21 -6.67
CA LEU A 202 10.98 7.41 -6.71
C LEU A 202 10.41 7.54 -8.12
N LEU A 203 9.10 7.74 -8.23
CA LEU A 203 8.39 7.83 -9.50
C LEU A 203 7.22 8.80 -9.36
N VAL A 204 6.97 9.56 -10.42
CA VAL A 204 5.85 10.49 -10.55
C VAL A 204 5.21 10.28 -11.92
N ASN A 205 3.98 9.76 -11.93
CA ASN A 205 3.19 9.68 -13.14
C ASN A 205 2.42 10.99 -13.35
N ILE A 206 2.83 11.77 -14.35
CA ILE A 206 2.30 13.11 -14.61
C ILE A 206 0.80 13.09 -15.00
N ASN A 207 0.33 11.97 -15.55
CA ASN A 207 -1.06 11.79 -15.95
C ASN A 207 -1.97 11.41 -14.78
N MET A 208 -1.42 10.78 -13.74
CA MET A 208 -2.16 10.51 -12.50
C MET A 208 -2.18 11.67 -11.51
N LEU A 209 -1.37 12.72 -11.71
CA LEU A 209 -1.33 13.84 -10.77
C LEU A 209 -2.71 14.48 -10.59
N ASP A 210 -3.07 14.73 -9.35
CA ASP A 210 -4.19 15.59 -8.99
C ASP A 210 -3.77 16.62 -7.92
N VAL A 211 -4.72 17.47 -7.54
CA VAL A 211 -4.48 18.55 -6.56
C VAL A 211 -4.02 17.99 -5.21
N GLY A 212 -4.42 16.77 -4.84
CA GLY A 212 -3.97 16.10 -3.62
C GLY A 212 -2.49 15.72 -3.67
N ASN A 213 -1.86 15.65 -4.85
CA ASN A 213 -0.44 15.35 -4.99
C ASN A 213 0.47 16.59 -4.97
N ASN A 214 -0.07 17.82 -4.81
CA ASN A 214 0.70 19.07 -4.91
C ASN A 214 1.95 19.07 -4.04
N GLN A 215 1.82 18.76 -2.75
CA GLN A 215 2.93 18.76 -1.79
C GLN A 215 3.98 17.70 -2.12
N TYR A 216 3.57 16.51 -2.54
CA TYR A 216 4.50 15.47 -2.99
C TYR A 216 5.28 15.92 -4.23
N LEU A 217 4.61 16.49 -5.25
CA LEU A 217 5.29 17.00 -6.44
C LEU A 217 6.23 18.17 -6.10
N GLN A 218 5.82 19.08 -5.22
CA GLN A 218 6.66 20.19 -4.76
C GLN A 218 7.92 19.69 -4.07
N ALA A 219 7.78 18.67 -3.20
CA ALA A 219 8.92 18.01 -2.58
C ALA A 219 9.79 17.29 -3.61
N ALA A 220 9.18 16.61 -4.58
CA ALA A 220 9.90 15.93 -5.66
C ALA A 220 10.69 16.92 -6.53
N LEU A 221 10.25 18.17 -6.64
CA LEU A 221 10.94 19.28 -7.31
C LEU A 221 11.92 20.03 -6.38
N LEU A 222 12.16 19.52 -5.17
CA LEU A 222 13.00 20.13 -4.14
C LEU A 222 12.61 21.59 -3.81
N ASN A 223 11.30 21.87 -3.84
CA ASN A 223 10.73 23.20 -3.62
C ASN A 223 11.28 24.29 -4.57
N THR A 224 11.73 23.90 -5.77
CA THR A 224 12.20 24.86 -6.80
C THR A 224 11.05 25.52 -7.56
N VAL A 225 9.85 24.94 -7.50
CA VAL A 225 8.62 25.43 -8.13
C VAL A 225 7.59 25.73 -7.04
N SER A 226 6.87 26.83 -7.16
CA SER A 226 5.88 27.23 -6.15
C SER A 226 4.64 26.32 -6.20
N GLU A 227 3.92 26.23 -5.08
CA GLU A 227 2.66 25.47 -5.01
C GLU A 227 1.63 25.97 -6.03
N ARG A 228 1.57 27.28 -6.27
CA ARG A 228 0.68 27.89 -7.26
C ARG A 228 1.02 27.43 -8.68
N ASP A 229 2.29 27.51 -9.06
CA ASP A 229 2.73 27.10 -10.40
C ASP A 229 2.49 25.59 -10.61
N ILE A 230 2.68 24.77 -9.57
CA ILE A 230 2.35 23.34 -9.59
C ILE A 230 0.85 23.13 -9.82
N TYR A 231 0.01 23.85 -9.08
CA TYR A 231 -1.44 23.79 -9.25
C TYR A 231 -1.85 24.16 -10.67
N ASP A 232 -1.28 25.24 -11.23
CA ASP A 232 -1.58 25.70 -12.58
C ASP A 232 -1.18 24.66 -13.63
N VAL A 233 -0.01 24.04 -13.49
CA VAL A 233 0.44 22.97 -14.40
C VAL A 233 -0.42 21.71 -14.28
N ILE A 234 -0.80 21.28 -13.07
CA ILE A 234 -1.70 20.13 -12.89
C ILE A 234 -3.09 20.43 -13.48
N SER A 235 -3.57 21.66 -13.33
CA SER A 235 -4.86 22.11 -13.86
C SER A 235 -4.86 22.27 -15.38
N ALA A 236 -3.71 22.56 -15.97
CA ALA A 236 -3.51 22.65 -17.43
C ALA A 236 -3.41 21.28 -18.12
N LYS A 237 -3.66 20.17 -17.42
CA LYS A 237 -3.57 18.82 -17.97
C LYS A 237 -4.50 18.65 -19.18
N PRO A 238 -3.99 18.22 -20.35
CA PRO A 238 -4.82 17.97 -21.51
C PRO A 238 -5.87 16.89 -21.29
N ASN A 239 -6.95 16.92 -22.08
CA ASN A 239 -8.04 15.94 -22.02
C ASN A 239 -7.60 14.48 -22.26
N ASN A 240 -6.51 14.26 -22.99
CA ASN A 240 -5.93 12.93 -23.24
C ASN A 240 -4.74 12.61 -22.31
N GLY A 241 -4.38 13.54 -21.42
CA GLY A 241 -3.13 13.52 -20.66
C GLY A 241 -1.96 14.14 -21.42
N TRP A 242 -0.82 14.22 -20.76
CA TRP A 242 0.47 14.58 -21.32
C TRP A 242 1.02 13.41 -22.15
N ASP A 243 1.47 13.72 -23.37
CA ASP A 243 2.04 12.74 -24.30
C ASP A 243 3.45 12.30 -23.87
N ASN A 244 4.23 13.22 -23.31
CA ASN A 244 5.58 12.94 -22.85
C ASN A 244 5.98 13.84 -21.67
N VAL A 245 7.01 13.39 -20.96
CA VAL A 245 7.54 14.07 -19.77
C VAL A 245 8.15 15.44 -20.06
N PHE A 246 8.67 15.66 -21.27
CA PHE A 246 9.33 16.92 -21.64
C PHE A 246 8.35 18.08 -21.77
N ILE A 247 7.16 17.86 -22.34
CA ILE A 247 6.12 18.89 -22.45
C ILE A 247 5.74 19.39 -21.06
N PHE A 248 5.49 18.46 -20.13
CA PHE A 248 5.17 18.77 -18.75
C PHE A 248 6.31 19.53 -18.04
N TYR A 249 7.55 19.04 -18.18
CA TYR A 249 8.72 19.69 -17.59
C TYR A 249 8.97 21.10 -18.14
N ASN A 250 8.78 21.31 -19.44
CA ASN A 250 8.93 22.63 -20.06
C ASN A 250 7.88 23.61 -19.54
N LEU A 251 6.64 23.14 -19.34
CA LEU A 251 5.57 23.97 -18.76
C LEU A 251 5.87 24.35 -17.30
N LEU A 252 6.37 23.41 -16.48
CA LEU A 252 6.85 23.72 -15.14
C LEU A 252 7.96 24.79 -15.17
N SER A 253 8.89 24.65 -16.10
CA SER A 253 10.04 25.57 -16.24
C SER A 253 9.64 26.95 -16.75
N SER A 254 8.55 27.07 -17.51
CA SER A 254 8.03 28.37 -17.96
C SER A 254 7.23 29.10 -16.87
N HIS A 255 6.56 28.35 -15.99
CA HIS A 255 5.77 28.91 -14.87
C HIS A 255 6.62 29.25 -13.66
N SER A 256 7.82 28.69 -13.50
CA SER A 256 8.73 29.06 -12.43
C SER A 256 9.20 30.50 -12.60
N THR A 257 8.41 31.44 -12.09
CA THR A 257 8.65 32.90 -12.10
C THR A 257 9.83 33.32 -11.20
N MET A 258 10.59 32.37 -10.68
CA MET A 258 11.80 32.57 -9.89
C MET A 258 13.03 32.64 -10.80
N SER A 259 13.31 33.87 -11.25
CA SER A 259 14.56 34.33 -11.86
C SER A 259 15.79 33.55 -11.36
N GLY A 260 16.27 32.61 -12.19
CA GLY A 260 17.59 31.97 -12.02
C GLY A 260 17.63 30.59 -11.37
N ARG A 261 16.53 30.00 -10.90
CA ARG A 261 16.52 28.59 -10.47
C ARG A 261 15.93 27.70 -11.57
N ASN A 262 16.80 27.01 -12.29
CA ASN A 262 16.38 25.96 -13.20
C ASN A 262 15.67 24.85 -12.41
N VAL A 263 14.51 24.40 -12.89
CA VAL A 263 13.83 23.21 -12.36
C VAL A 263 14.83 22.05 -12.29
N ASN A 264 14.92 21.37 -11.15
CA ASN A 264 15.93 20.34 -10.94
C ASN A 264 15.81 19.23 -12.01
N LYS A 265 16.83 19.07 -12.85
CA LYS A 265 16.82 18.11 -13.96
C LYS A 265 16.75 16.65 -13.50
N ASN A 266 17.17 16.34 -12.27
CA ASN A 266 17.12 14.98 -11.73
C ASN A 266 15.69 14.44 -11.60
N ILE A 267 14.67 15.31 -11.65
CA ILE A 267 13.26 14.88 -11.68
C ILE A 267 12.91 14.15 -12.98
N LEU A 268 13.56 14.48 -14.11
CA LEU A 268 13.20 13.93 -15.43
C LEU A 268 13.22 12.41 -15.44
N ASP A 269 14.24 11.80 -14.82
CA ASP A 269 14.41 10.34 -14.71
C ASP A 269 13.45 9.69 -13.68
N LYS A 270 12.57 10.48 -13.05
CA LYS A 270 11.53 10.03 -12.13
C LYS A 270 10.14 10.27 -12.68
N LEU A 271 9.99 11.06 -13.75
CA LEU A 271 8.71 11.28 -14.40
C LEU A 271 8.39 10.12 -15.34
N THR A 272 7.11 9.76 -15.39
CA THR A 272 6.56 8.78 -16.34
C THR A 272 5.19 9.23 -16.83
N VAL A 273 4.76 8.68 -17.97
CA VAL A 273 3.43 8.90 -18.54
C VAL A 273 2.50 7.68 -18.39
N ASP A 274 3.07 6.47 -18.33
CA ASP A 274 2.39 5.21 -18.57
C ASP A 274 2.77 4.07 -17.60
N GLU A 275 3.49 4.38 -16.52
CA GLU A 275 3.77 3.43 -15.43
C GLU A 275 2.91 3.74 -14.20
N TYR A 276 2.23 2.70 -13.69
CA TYR A 276 1.22 2.80 -12.63
C TYR A 276 1.37 1.69 -11.60
N PHE A 277 1.16 2.04 -10.33
CA PHE A 277 1.08 1.11 -9.20
C PHE A 277 -0.24 1.33 -8.47
N ILE A 278 -1.16 0.36 -8.56
CA ILE A 278 -2.52 0.53 -8.05
C ILE A 278 -2.88 -0.63 -7.11
N ASN A 279 -3.41 -0.29 -5.93
CA ASN A 279 -4.08 -1.26 -5.07
C ASN A 279 -5.57 -1.27 -5.39
N TYR A 280 -6.09 -2.42 -5.76
CA TYR A 280 -7.53 -2.65 -5.91
C TYR A 280 -8.06 -3.43 -4.73
N ILE A 281 -9.09 -2.90 -4.09
CA ILE A 281 -9.79 -3.51 -2.96
C ILE A 281 -11.15 -3.99 -3.47
N PHE A 282 -11.31 -5.30 -3.51
CA PHE A 282 -12.54 -6.01 -3.87
C PHE A 282 -13.29 -6.39 -2.59
N ARG A 283 -14.56 -6.02 -2.51
CA ARG A 283 -15.45 -6.32 -1.38
C ARG A 283 -16.78 -6.83 -1.90
N ILE A 284 -17.28 -7.93 -1.36
CA ILE A 284 -18.61 -8.42 -1.72
C ILE A 284 -19.64 -7.42 -1.19
N ASP A 285 -20.58 -7.04 -2.04
CA ASP A 285 -21.68 -6.12 -1.73
C ASP A 285 -22.77 -6.88 -0.97
N HIS A 286 -22.49 -7.22 0.29
CA HIS A 286 -23.37 -7.96 1.18
C HIS A 286 -23.13 -7.53 2.63
N GLU A 287 -24.19 -7.31 3.41
CA GLU A 287 -24.12 -6.72 4.75
C GLU A 287 -23.21 -7.51 5.71
N ASP A 288 -23.24 -8.85 5.64
CA ASP A 288 -22.41 -9.72 6.49
C ASP A 288 -21.00 -10.02 5.93
N SER A 289 -20.62 -9.45 4.78
CA SER A 289 -19.32 -9.73 4.17
C SER A 289 -18.25 -8.75 4.62
N TYR A 290 -17.43 -9.19 5.57
CA TYR A 290 -16.25 -8.44 6.02
C TYR A 290 -14.98 -8.81 5.28
N TYR A 291 -15.00 -9.81 4.40
CA TYR A 291 -13.81 -10.29 3.71
C TYR A 291 -13.50 -9.43 2.49
N GLN A 292 -12.24 -9.02 2.36
CA GLN A 292 -11.76 -8.22 1.23
C GLN A 292 -10.49 -8.83 0.62
N LEU A 293 -10.40 -8.71 -0.71
CA LEU A 293 -9.21 -9.02 -1.48
C LEU A 293 -8.57 -7.71 -1.91
N ILE A 294 -7.29 -7.55 -1.58
CA ILE A 294 -6.46 -6.41 -2.00
C ILE A 294 -5.46 -6.94 -3.02
N THR A 295 -5.59 -6.50 -4.26
CA THR A 295 -4.70 -6.87 -5.36
C THR A 295 -3.82 -5.67 -5.70
N PHE A 296 -2.50 -5.86 -5.58
CA PHE A 296 -1.53 -4.86 -5.99
C PHE A 296 -1.06 -5.16 -7.41
N ILE A 297 -1.29 -4.23 -8.33
CA ILE A 297 -0.87 -4.35 -9.72
C ILE A 297 0.22 -3.33 -10.06
N HIS A 298 1.04 -3.71 -11.03
CA HIS A 298 1.95 -2.83 -11.74
C HIS A 298 1.59 -2.86 -13.22
N ALA A 299 1.31 -1.70 -13.78
CA ALA A 299 1.06 -1.54 -15.21
C ALA A 299 2.13 -0.66 -15.83
N VAL A 300 2.67 -1.08 -16.97
CA VAL A 300 3.67 -0.34 -17.75
C VAL A 300 3.27 -0.40 -19.21
N GLY A 301 2.94 0.74 -19.80
CA GLY A 301 2.41 0.83 -21.15
C GLY A 301 1.20 -0.09 -21.31
N LYS A 302 1.33 -1.12 -22.17
CA LYS A 302 0.26 -2.10 -22.43
C LYS A 302 0.29 -3.38 -21.56
N SER A 303 1.24 -3.47 -20.64
CA SER A 303 1.43 -4.68 -19.81
C SER A 303 0.90 -4.48 -18.40
N ILE A 304 0.22 -5.49 -17.84
CA ILE A 304 -0.23 -5.50 -16.44
C ILE A 304 0.29 -6.76 -15.75
N THR A 305 0.88 -6.58 -14.58
CA THR A 305 1.34 -7.66 -13.72
C THR A 305 0.70 -7.55 -12.35
N ILE A 306 0.18 -8.66 -11.84
CA ILE A 306 -0.25 -8.75 -10.43
C ILE A 306 0.99 -9.02 -9.59
N LEU A 307 1.38 -8.07 -8.75
CA LEU A 307 2.55 -8.19 -7.89
C LEU A 307 2.26 -9.01 -6.63
N HIS A 308 1.06 -8.84 -6.06
CA HIS A 308 0.68 -9.47 -4.80
C HIS A 308 -0.84 -9.42 -4.58
N ARG A 309 -1.33 -10.40 -3.82
CA ARG A 309 -2.71 -10.47 -3.33
C ARG A 309 -2.71 -10.62 -1.81
N ARG A 310 -3.44 -9.76 -1.10
CA ARG A 310 -3.68 -9.86 0.34
C ARG A 310 -5.15 -10.08 0.61
N TYR A 311 -5.43 -10.97 1.54
CA TYR A 311 -6.76 -11.12 2.11
C TYR A 311 -6.79 -10.47 3.48
N SER A 312 -7.88 -9.76 3.78
CA SER A 312 -8.03 -9.01 5.02
C SER A 312 -9.51 -8.93 5.39
N PHE A 313 -9.79 -8.48 6.61
CA PHE A 313 -11.12 -8.10 7.03
C PHE A 313 -11.28 -6.59 6.92
N SER A 314 -12.42 -6.11 6.42
CA SER A 314 -12.72 -4.69 6.37
C SER A 314 -13.16 -4.21 7.75
N GLU A 315 -12.43 -3.26 8.32
CA GLU A 315 -12.97 -2.42 9.39
C GLU A 315 -13.94 -1.43 8.73
N GLN A 316 -15.25 -1.70 8.84
CA GLN A 316 -16.24 -0.68 8.52
C GLN A 316 -16.28 0.28 9.72
N HIS A 317 -15.69 1.46 9.57
CA HIS A 317 -16.08 2.57 10.41
C HIS A 317 -17.43 3.07 9.87
N HIS A 318 -18.48 2.79 10.63
CA HIS A 318 -19.80 3.39 10.43
C HIS A 318 -19.75 4.90 10.59
#